data_AF-A0A2S4HGX1-F1
#
_entry.id   AF-A0A2S4HGX1-F1
#
_cell.length_a   1.000
_cell.length_b   1.000
_cell.length_c   1.000
_cell.angle_alpha   90.00
_cell.angle_beta   90.00
_cell.angle_gamma   90.00
#
_symmetry.space_group_name_H-M   'P 1'
#
loop_
_entity.id
_entity.type
_entity.pdbx_description
1 polymer ?
#
loop_
_entity_poly.entity_id
_entity_poly.type
_entity_poly.pdbx_seq_one_letter_code
_entity_poly.pdbx_strand_id
1 'polypeptide(L)'
;MVNLILLVVAAVSLVVWLVQEVKGRRQIQQALQWCAEKRTASDAITLRQQVVPGWLEWTYRLVVFAWFIWIASVVLIKDGDFALALVVLTIIAGIIGGIDRFVFEKARQAYVSAGNVAVYITYFVKQDQETLKNEFGGMLPIAENARSFFPVLLVVLVLRSFVIEPFQIPSASMVPSLEVGDYILVNKFNYGLRLPVVGTKILEVGEPERGDVMVFFPPNDSRYFIKRVIGLPGDEIRYINKQLYVNGEIVQQSLIAEVPPLQPVTQVLSEQLGAVNHLVHHDKRIYRGDFVTKVDAGHYFMMGDNRDNSSDSRVWGQVPEENIVGQAFAIWMHWHSFSDLPSFNRVGRIR
;
A
#
# COMPACT_ATOMS: atom_id res chain seq x y z
N MET A 1 -3.45 -4.10 -16.75
CA MET A 1 -2.51 -3.46 -17.71
C MET A 1 -1.42 -2.66 -17.00
N VAL A 2 -1.77 -1.88 -15.96
CA VAL A 2 -0.85 -1.05 -15.16
C VAL A 2 0.31 -1.85 -14.53
N ASN A 3 0.03 -3.05 -14.00
CA ASN A 3 1.05 -3.92 -13.41
C ASN A 3 2.12 -4.37 -14.42
N LEU A 4 1.77 -4.54 -15.70
CA LEU A 4 2.75 -4.90 -16.73
C LEU A 4 3.66 -3.70 -17.04
N ILE A 5 3.09 -2.49 -17.14
CA ILE A 5 3.85 -1.26 -17.34
C ILE A 5 4.84 -1.06 -16.19
N LEU A 6 4.39 -1.26 -14.94
CA LEU A 6 5.26 -1.23 -13.76
C LEU A 6 6.49 -2.13 -13.96
N LEU A 7 6.27 -3.43 -14.25
CA LEU A 7 7.33 -4.42 -14.37
C LEU A 7 8.31 -4.08 -15.50
N VAL A 8 7.81 -3.57 -16.62
CA VAL A 8 8.64 -3.13 -17.75
C VAL A 8 9.49 -1.92 -17.35
N VAL A 9 8.90 -0.87 -16.79
CA VAL A 9 9.62 0.35 -16.36
C VAL A 9 10.68 0.00 -15.30
N ALA A 10 10.33 -0.87 -14.36
CA ALA A 10 11.21 -1.46 -13.37
C ALA A 10 12.44 -2.14 -14.00
N ALA A 11 12.21 -3.09 -14.92
CA ALA A 11 13.29 -3.84 -15.58
C ALA A 11 14.17 -2.93 -16.43
N VAL A 12 13.57 -2.00 -17.20
CA VAL A 12 14.31 -1.01 -17.98
C VAL A 12 15.18 -0.13 -17.10
N SER A 13 14.67 0.33 -15.95
CA SER A 13 15.43 1.15 -15.00
C SER A 13 16.67 0.41 -14.49
N LEU A 14 16.54 -0.87 -14.14
CA LEU A 14 17.65 -1.71 -13.70
C LEU A 14 18.70 -1.90 -14.80
N VAL A 15 18.27 -2.19 -16.04
CA VAL A 15 19.16 -2.37 -17.18
C VAL A 15 19.89 -1.07 -17.53
N VAL A 16 19.17 0.05 -17.60
CA VAL A 16 19.76 1.37 -17.88
C VAL A 16 20.80 1.71 -16.82
N TRP A 17 20.47 1.56 -15.54
CA TRP A 17 21.43 1.77 -14.45
C TRP A 17 22.69 0.90 -14.63
N LEU A 18 22.54 -0.40 -14.89
CA LEU A 18 23.68 -1.29 -15.08
C LEU A 18 24.56 -0.87 -16.26
N VAL A 19 23.94 -0.43 -17.37
CA VAL A 19 24.67 0.08 -18.55
C VAL A 19 25.41 1.37 -18.21
N GLN A 20 24.77 2.30 -17.50
CA GLN A 20 25.41 3.53 -17.04
C GLN A 20 26.62 3.23 -16.15
N GLU A 21 26.48 2.29 -15.22
CA GLU A 21 27.53 1.95 -14.26
C GLU A 21 28.69 1.17 -14.90
N VAL A 22 28.43 0.29 -15.87
CA VAL A 22 29.48 -0.50 -16.52
C VAL A 22 30.16 0.26 -17.66
N LYS A 23 29.38 0.90 -18.55
CA LYS A 23 29.92 1.59 -19.74
C LYS A 23 30.20 3.06 -19.49
N GLY A 24 29.25 3.77 -18.87
CA GLY A 24 29.38 5.19 -18.58
C GLY A 24 30.55 5.47 -17.65
N ARG A 25 30.70 4.66 -16.60
CA ARG A 25 31.83 4.80 -15.67
C ARG A 25 33.18 4.60 -16.34
N ARG A 26 33.32 3.60 -17.22
CA ARG A 26 34.57 3.39 -17.98
C ARG A 26 34.91 4.59 -18.88
N GLN A 27 33.92 5.18 -19.54
CA GLN A 27 34.11 6.39 -20.35
C GLN A 27 34.54 7.59 -19.50
N ILE A 28 33.88 7.81 -18.36
CA ILE A 28 34.25 8.85 -17.39
C ILE A 28 35.70 8.65 -16.93
N GLN A 29 36.08 7.43 -16.56
CA GLN A 29 37.42 7.11 -16.11
C GLN A 29 38.46 7.42 -17.19
N GLN A 30 38.27 6.93 -18.42
CA GLN A 30 39.19 7.18 -19.54
C GLN A 30 39.30 8.67 -19.88
N ALA A 31 38.18 9.40 -19.93
CA ALA A 31 38.18 10.83 -20.19
C ALA A 31 38.86 11.62 -19.07
N LEU A 32 38.62 11.26 -17.81
CA LEU A 32 39.24 11.89 -16.65
C LEU A 32 40.76 11.64 -16.62
N GLN A 33 41.20 10.43 -16.97
CA GLN A 33 42.62 10.12 -17.10
C GLN A 33 43.29 10.94 -18.21
N TRP A 34 42.64 11.04 -19.38
CA TRP A 34 43.14 11.86 -20.49
C TRP A 34 43.24 13.34 -20.10
N CYS A 35 42.21 13.89 -19.43
CA CYS A 35 42.23 15.25 -18.92
C CYS A 35 43.35 15.46 -17.89
N ALA A 36 43.59 14.47 -17.02
CA ALA A 36 44.67 14.51 -16.04
C ALA A 36 46.06 14.53 -16.68
N GLU A 37 46.27 13.74 -17.74
CA GLU A 37 47.54 13.69 -18.47
C GLU A 37 47.81 14.95 -19.30
N LYS A 38 46.77 15.52 -19.92
CA LYS A 38 46.88 16.68 -20.82
C LYS A 38 46.61 18.02 -20.14
N ARG A 39 46.11 18.02 -18.91
CA ARG A 39 45.69 19.21 -18.15
C ARG A 39 44.77 20.14 -18.94
N THR A 40 43.73 19.56 -19.54
CA THR A 40 42.86 20.25 -20.51
C THR A 40 41.81 21.17 -19.90
N ALA A 41 41.48 21.00 -18.62
CA ALA A 41 40.50 21.82 -17.92
C ALA A 41 41.16 22.73 -16.88
N SER A 42 40.76 24.00 -16.88
CA SER A 42 41.21 25.03 -15.94
C SER A 42 40.25 25.22 -14.74
N ASP A 43 39.01 24.76 -14.85
CA ASP A 43 38.00 24.81 -13.79
C ASP A 43 37.15 23.52 -13.75
N ALA A 44 36.41 23.34 -12.65
CA ALA A 44 35.62 22.14 -12.39
C ALA A 44 34.47 21.96 -13.41
N ILE A 45 33.88 23.07 -13.86
CA ILE A 45 32.76 23.07 -14.81
C ILE A 45 33.21 22.54 -16.18
N THR A 46 34.34 23.05 -16.69
CA THR A 46 34.90 22.60 -17.97
C THR A 46 35.33 21.14 -17.89
N LEU A 47 35.91 20.72 -16.75
CA LEU A 47 36.28 19.32 -16.53
C LEU A 47 35.05 18.40 -16.61
N ARG A 48 33.96 18.76 -15.93
CA ARG A 48 32.70 18.01 -15.98
C ARG A 48 32.17 17.88 -17.41
N GLN A 49 32.16 18.97 -18.18
CA GLN A 49 31.68 18.96 -19.57
C GLN A 49 32.54 18.07 -20.49
N GLN A 50 33.85 18.00 -20.24
CA GLN A 50 34.76 17.13 -21.03
C GLN A 50 34.66 15.65 -20.63
N VAL A 51 34.38 15.37 -19.36
CA VAL A 51 34.47 14.02 -18.79
C VAL A 51 33.13 13.27 -18.79
N VAL A 52 32.02 13.95 -18.51
CA VAL A 52 30.71 13.31 -18.33
C VAL A 52 30.00 13.20 -19.69
N PRO A 53 29.76 11.99 -20.21
CA PRO A 53 29.10 11.84 -21.50
C PRO A 53 27.60 12.17 -21.42
N GLY A 54 27.11 12.98 -22.36
CA GLY A 54 25.74 13.51 -22.35
C GLY A 54 24.62 12.45 -22.42
N TRP A 55 24.91 11.23 -22.89
CA TRP A 55 23.93 10.14 -22.93
C TRP A 55 23.55 9.66 -21.52
N LEU A 56 24.39 9.84 -20.50
CA LEU A 56 24.06 9.49 -19.11
C LEU A 56 22.89 10.32 -18.61
N GLU A 57 22.92 11.62 -18.87
CA GLU A 57 21.86 12.53 -18.47
C GLU A 57 20.57 12.25 -19.24
N TRP A 58 20.66 12.05 -20.56
CA TRP A 58 19.50 11.73 -21.39
C TRP A 58 18.84 10.41 -20.98
N THR A 59 19.62 9.36 -20.71
CA THR A 59 19.08 8.07 -20.26
C THR A 59 18.48 8.13 -18.86
N TYR A 60 19.04 8.93 -17.95
CA TYR A 60 18.41 9.22 -16.66
C TYR A 60 17.05 9.91 -16.84
N ARG A 61 16.97 10.96 -17.68
CA ARG A 61 15.71 11.66 -17.98
C ARG A 61 14.66 10.73 -18.59
N LEU A 62 15.06 9.79 -19.45
CA LEU A 62 14.17 8.77 -20.01
C LEU A 62 13.60 7.83 -18.93
N VAL A 63 14.43 7.39 -17.98
CA VAL A 63 13.99 6.57 -16.85
C VAL A 63 12.98 7.34 -15.99
N VAL A 64 13.29 8.60 -15.66
CA VAL A 64 12.37 9.47 -14.91
C VAL A 64 11.04 9.63 -15.65
N PHE A 65 11.08 9.89 -16.96
CA PHE A 65 9.88 10.01 -17.78
C PHE A 65 9.06 8.71 -17.82
N ALA A 66 9.71 7.55 -17.89
CA ALA A 66 9.04 6.26 -17.83
C ALA A 66 8.31 6.04 -16.49
N TRP A 67 8.91 6.46 -15.37
CA TRP A 67 8.25 6.45 -14.07
C TRP A 67 7.05 7.39 -14.01
N PHE A 68 7.14 8.59 -14.60
CA PHE A 68 5.98 9.49 -14.72
C PHE A 68 4.85 8.89 -15.56
N ILE A 69 5.16 8.21 -16.67
CA ILE A 69 4.16 7.49 -17.47
C ILE A 69 3.47 6.42 -16.62
N TRP A 70 4.24 5.65 -15.84
CA TRP A 70 3.65 4.65 -14.96
C TRP A 70 2.73 5.29 -13.91
N ILE A 71 3.16 6.36 -13.23
CA ILE A 71 2.33 7.10 -12.25
C ILE A 71 1.05 7.62 -12.92
N ALA A 72 1.16 8.22 -14.10
CA ALA A 72 0.01 8.71 -14.85
C ALA A 72 -0.94 7.56 -15.22
N SER A 73 -0.42 6.38 -15.57
CA SER A 73 -1.23 5.21 -15.88
C SER A 73 -2.06 4.73 -14.67
N VAL A 74 -1.49 4.77 -13.47
CA VAL A 74 -2.21 4.44 -12.22
C VAL A 74 -3.37 5.42 -12.01
N VAL A 75 -3.11 6.71 -12.14
CA VAL A 75 -4.12 7.77 -11.90
C VAL A 75 -5.23 7.74 -12.95
N LEU A 76 -4.87 7.60 -14.23
CA LEU A 76 -5.83 7.66 -15.35
C LEU A 76 -6.67 6.40 -15.47
N ILE A 77 -6.08 5.22 -15.24
CA ILE A 77 -6.76 3.94 -15.42
C ILE A 77 -7.50 3.54 -14.13
N LYS A 78 -7.15 4.13 -12.97
CA LYS A 78 -7.67 3.75 -11.64
C LYS A 78 -7.56 2.24 -11.38
N ASP A 79 -6.49 1.66 -11.89
CA ASP A 79 -6.14 0.25 -11.82
C ASP A 79 -4.69 0.14 -11.34
N GLY A 80 -4.30 -1.03 -10.87
CA GLY A 80 -2.96 -1.30 -10.36
C GLY A 80 -2.98 -1.85 -8.94
N ASP A 81 -2.19 -2.89 -8.75
CA ASP A 81 -2.00 -3.47 -7.43
C ASP A 81 -0.93 -2.67 -6.69
N PHE A 82 -1.36 -1.83 -5.76
CA PHE A 82 -0.45 -1.02 -4.94
C PHE A 82 0.47 -1.90 -4.08
N ALA A 83 0.08 -3.12 -3.70
CA ALA A 83 0.97 -4.04 -2.98
C ALA A 83 2.09 -4.54 -3.89
N LEU A 84 1.76 -4.95 -5.12
CA LEU A 84 2.76 -5.34 -6.13
C LEU A 84 3.73 -4.19 -6.44
N ALA A 85 3.22 -2.97 -6.60
CA ALA A 85 4.04 -1.78 -6.84
C ALA A 85 5.07 -1.57 -5.74
N LEU A 86 4.63 -1.62 -4.48
CA LEU A 86 5.50 -1.44 -3.32
C LEU A 86 6.57 -2.54 -3.22
N VAL A 87 6.21 -3.80 -3.49
CA VAL A 87 7.15 -4.93 -3.52
C VAL A 87 8.21 -4.74 -4.63
N VAL A 88 7.77 -4.47 -5.86
CA VAL A 88 8.68 -4.30 -7.02
C VAL A 88 9.64 -3.13 -6.80
N LEU A 89 9.12 -1.99 -6.35
CA LEU A 89 9.94 -0.81 -6.04
C LEU A 89 10.98 -1.11 -4.96
N THR A 90 10.57 -1.77 -3.88
CA THR A 90 11.48 -2.12 -2.76
C THR A 90 12.58 -3.09 -3.23
N ILE A 91 12.21 -4.12 -3.99
CA ILE A 91 13.17 -5.12 -4.51
C ILE A 91 14.18 -4.45 -5.43
N ILE A 92 13.73 -3.63 -6.39
CA ILE A 92 14.63 -2.99 -7.36
C ILE A 92 15.53 -1.97 -6.69
N ALA A 93 14.98 -1.17 -5.78
CA ALA A 93 15.76 -0.23 -4.98
C ALA A 93 16.84 -0.97 -4.17
N GLY A 94 16.48 -2.11 -3.57
CA GLY A 94 17.39 -2.97 -2.81
C GLY A 94 18.46 -3.64 -3.67
N ILE A 95 18.10 -4.15 -4.86
CA ILE A 95 19.04 -4.74 -5.82
C ILE A 95 20.04 -3.70 -6.31
N ILE A 96 19.57 -2.55 -6.77
CA ILE A 96 20.43 -1.45 -7.25
C ILE A 96 21.34 -0.97 -6.12
N GLY A 97 20.78 -0.63 -4.97
CA GLY A 97 21.56 -0.16 -3.82
C GLY A 97 22.55 -1.19 -3.28
N GLY A 98 22.16 -2.47 -3.26
CA GLY A 98 23.00 -3.58 -2.81
C GLY A 98 24.17 -3.84 -3.76
N ILE A 99 23.90 -4.00 -5.06
CA ILE A 99 24.96 -4.21 -6.06
C ILE A 99 25.89 -2.99 -6.09
N ASP A 100 25.35 -1.76 -6.08
CA ASP A 100 26.15 -0.54 -6.01
C ASP A 100 27.11 -0.55 -4.81
N ARG A 101 26.58 -0.83 -3.61
CA ARG A 101 27.32 -0.85 -2.34
C ARG A 101 28.44 -1.89 -2.30
N PHE A 102 28.18 -3.09 -2.82
CA PHE A 102 29.08 -4.23 -2.66
C PHE A 102 30.03 -4.43 -3.85
N VAL A 103 29.62 -4.04 -5.06
CA VAL A 103 30.37 -4.27 -6.29
C VAL A 103 31.07 -3.00 -6.78
N PHE A 104 30.34 -1.90 -6.93
CA PHE A 104 30.86 -0.73 -7.66
C PHE A 104 31.50 0.34 -6.75
N GLU A 105 30.96 0.58 -5.55
CA GLU A 105 31.39 1.66 -4.65
C GLU A 105 32.90 1.65 -4.37
N LYS A 106 33.45 0.48 -4.05
CA LYS A 106 34.88 0.32 -3.75
C LYS A 106 35.76 0.64 -4.97
N ALA A 107 35.37 0.16 -6.15
CA ALA A 107 36.13 0.38 -7.38
C ALA A 107 36.15 1.87 -7.77
N ARG A 108 35.02 2.58 -7.57
CA ARG A 108 34.92 4.02 -7.84
C ARG A 108 35.78 4.87 -6.91
N GLN A 109 35.70 4.60 -5.61
CA GLN A 109 36.49 5.32 -4.61
C GLN A 109 37.98 5.08 -4.80
N ALA A 110 38.38 3.83 -5.09
CA ALA A 110 39.77 3.50 -5.39
C ALA A 110 40.29 4.25 -6.63
N TYR A 111 39.48 4.38 -7.68
CA TYR A 111 39.87 5.09 -8.90
C TYR A 111 40.16 6.57 -8.65
N VAL A 112 39.25 7.27 -7.97
CA VAL A 112 39.38 8.71 -7.72
C VAL A 112 40.48 9.03 -6.72
N SER A 113 40.79 8.11 -5.81
CA SER A 113 41.85 8.27 -4.80
C SER A 113 43.23 7.78 -5.26
N ALA A 114 43.36 7.22 -6.46
CA ALA A 114 44.62 6.66 -6.95
C ALA A 114 45.25 7.44 -8.11
N GLY A 115 46.59 7.38 -8.16
CA GLY A 115 47.40 7.76 -9.32
C GLY A 115 47.26 9.22 -9.77
N ASN A 116 47.34 9.41 -11.08
CA ASN A 116 47.36 10.74 -11.71
C ASN A 116 46.04 11.50 -11.52
N VAL A 117 44.92 10.81 -11.34
CA VAL A 117 43.59 11.43 -11.16
C VAL A 117 43.50 12.13 -9.80
N ALA A 118 43.96 11.47 -8.73
CA ALA A 118 44.00 12.08 -7.39
C ALA A 118 44.88 13.34 -7.38
N VAL A 119 46.06 13.27 -8.00
CA VAL A 119 46.95 14.44 -8.15
C VAL A 119 46.27 15.52 -9.00
N TYR A 120 45.60 15.15 -10.08
CA TYR A 120 44.94 16.12 -10.95
C TYR A 120 43.84 16.91 -10.23
N ILE A 121 43.03 16.24 -9.41
CA ILE A 121 42.00 16.89 -8.60
C ILE A 121 42.61 17.90 -7.62
N THR A 122 43.81 17.67 -7.09
CA THR A 122 44.46 18.61 -6.16
C THR A 122 44.88 19.94 -6.79
N TYR A 123 44.94 20.04 -8.12
CA TYR A 123 45.21 21.32 -8.82
C TYR A 123 44.01 22.28 -8.80
N PHE A 124 42.80 21.79 -8.52
CA PHE A 124 41.61 22.63 -8.42
C PHE A 124 41.51 23.30 -7.05
N VAL A 125 40.72 24.38 -6.96
CA VAL A 125 40.46 25.11 -5.71
C VAL A 125 39.90 24.14 -4.66
N LYS A 126 40.34 24.25 -3.40
CA LYS A 126 39.91 23.35 -2.30
C LYS A 126 38.39 23.14 -2.22
N GLN A 127 37.60 24.18 -2.50
CA GLN A 127 36.14 24.13 -2.52
C GLN A 127 35.59 23.14 -3.56
N ASP A 128 36.25 23.00 -4.71
CA ASP A 128 35.80 22.13 -5.80
C ASP A 128 36.34 20.70 -5.69
N GLN A 129 37.43 20.49 -4.95
CA GLN A 129 38.09 19.19 -4.84
C GLN A 129 37.14 18.10 -4.33
N GLU A 130 36.42 18.38 -3.24
CA GLU A 130 35.45 17.43 -2.66
C GLU A 130 34.25 17.22 -3.58
N THR A 131 33.78 18.27 -4.25
CA THR A 131 32.69 18.18 -5.24
C THR A 131 33.09 17.27 -6.40
N LEU A 132 34.28 17.45 -6.98
CA LEU A 132 34.79 16.62 -8.07
C LEU A 132 35.03 15.17 -7.64
N LYS A 133 35.53 14.95 -6.42
CA LYS A 133 35.67 13.59 -5.86
C LYS A 133 34.31 12.90 -5.73
N ASN A 134 33.31 13.61 -5.22
CA ASN A 134 31.95 13.08 -5.10
C ASN A 134 31.29 12.89 -6.46
N GLU A 135 31.52 13.78 -7.41
CA GLU A 135 30.95 13.65 -8.76
C GLU A 135 31.51 12.44 -9.51
N PHE A 136 32.83 12.23 -9.49
CA PHE A 136 33.47 11.12 -10.20
C PHE A 136 33.58 9.83 -9.39
N GLY A 137 33.46 9.90 -8.08
CA GLY A 137 33.55 8.75 -7.15
C GLY A 137 32.20 8.32 -6.56
N GLY A 138 31.20 9.21 -6.58
CA GLY A 138 29.89 9.00 -6.01
C GLY A 138 28.94 8.18 -6.88
N MET A 139 27.71 8.03 -6.40
CA MET A 139 26.67 7.25 -7.08
C MET A 139 26.16 7.99 -8.31
N LEU A 140 25.76 7.23 -9.33
CA LEU A 140 24.97 7.81 -10.42
C LEU A 140 23.53 8.07 -9.93
N PRO A 141 22.79 9.02 -10.54
CA PRO A 141 21.49 9.47 -10.04
C PRO A 141 20.47 8.35 -9.80
N ILE A 142 20.46 7.32 -10.65
CA ILE A 142 19.53 6.17 -10.47
C ILE A 142 19.87 5.38 -9.20
N ALA A 143 21.16 5.13 -8.94
CA ALA A 143 21.62 4.42 -7.75
C ALA A 143 21.40 5.23 -6.47
N GLU A 144 21.65 6.53 -6.54
CA GLU A 144 21.44 7.46 -5.43
C GLU A 144 19.97 7.48 -4.99
N ASN A 145 19.05 7.65 -5.95
CA ASN A 145 17.61 7.60 -5.69
C ASN A 145 17.20 6.23 -5.13
N ALA A 146 17.61 5.13 -5.78
CA ALA A 146 17.30 3.78 -5.32
C ALA A 146 17.73 3.54 -3.87
N ARG A 147 18.97 3.89 -3.53
CA ARG A 147 19.52 3.70 -2.18
C ARG A 147 18.82 4.59 -1.14
N SER A 148 18.45 5.80 -1.52
CA SER A 148 17.76 6.76 -0.62
C SER A 148 16.32 6.34 -0.34
N PHE A 149 15.60 5.85 -1.35
CA PHE A 149 14.21 5.39 -1.20
C PHE A 149 14.10 4.00 -0.58
N PHE A 150 15.09 3.12 -0.73
CA PHE A 150 15.04 1.75 -0.21
C PHE A 150 14.61 1.62 1.25
N PRO A 151 15.22 2.32 2.25
CA PRO A 151 14.81 2.17 3.64
C PRO A 151 13.37 2.63 3.87
N VAL A 152 12.94 3.70 3.21
CA VAL A 152 11.56 4.22 3.32
C VAL A 152 10.59 3.21 2.72
N LEU A 153 10.86 2.72 1.52
CA LEU A 153 10.05 1.70 0.84
C LEU A 153 9.98 0.40 1.66
N LEU A 154 11.10 -0.04 2.24
CA LEU A 154 11.16 -1.23 3.07
C LEU A 154 10.32 -1.08 4.34
N VAL A 155 10.42 0.05 5.04
CA VAL A 155 9.61 0.33 6.23
C VAL A 155 8.13 0.35 5.87
N VAL A 156 7.75 1.07 4.80
CA VAL A 156 6.36 1.12 4.33
C VAL A 156 5.87 -0.27 3.91
N LEU A 157 6.71 -1.07 3.23
CA LEU A 157 6.39 -2.44 2.85
C LEU A 157 6.13 -3.32 4.08
N VAL A 158 7.01 -3.30 5.08
CA VAL A 158 6.86 -4.10 6.30
C VAL A 158 5.63 -3.67 7.09
N LEU A 159 5.47 -2.36 7.33
CA LEU A 159 4.33 -1.81 8.06
C LEU A 159 3.01 -2.17 7.38
N ARG A 160 2.94 -2.02 6.06
CA ARG A 160 1.71 -2.30 5.31
C ARG A 160 1.43 -3.79 5.15
N SER A 161 2.45 -4.60 4.96
CA SER A 161 2.28 -6.04 4.77
C SER A 161 1.79 -6.72 6.05
N PHE A 162 2.24 -6.24 7.21
CA PHE A 162 2.10 -7.00 8.46
C PHE A 162 1.40 -6.26 9.60
N VAL A 163 1.32 -4.93 9.57
CA VAL A 163 0.84 -4.15 10.72
C VAL A 163 -0.48 -3.48 10.38
N ILE A 164 -0.48 -2.49 9.48
CA ILE A 164 -1.66 -1.65 9.20
C ILE A 164 -1.78 -1.38 7.70
N GLU A 165 -2.97 -1.61 7.15
CA GLU A 165 -3.31 -1.21 5.78
C GLU A 165 -4.48 -0.22 5.75
N PRO A 166 -4.36 0.91 5.03
CA PRO A 166 -5.47 1.83 4.84
C PRO A 166 -6.41 1.37 3.72
N PHE A 167 -7.71 1.49 3.92
CA PHE A 167 -8.75 1.25 2.91
C PHE A 167 -9.71 2.44 2.82
N GLN A 168 -10.26 2.68 1.62
CA GLN A 168 -11.37 3.60 1.42
C GLN A 168 -12.69 2.80 1.40
N ILE A 169 -13.75 3.35 1.99
CA ILE A 169 -15.09 2.78 2.00
C ILE A 169 -15.88 3.27 0.76
N PRO A 170 -16.19 2.39 -0.21
CA PRO A 170 -16.86 2.80 -1.45
C PRO A 170 -18.39 2.57 -1.41
N SER A 171 -18.92 1.93 -0.36
CA SER A 171 -20.33 1.50 -0.31
C SER A 171 -20.99 1.78 1.03
N ALA A 172 -22.31 1.95 1.02
CA ALA A 172 -23.12 2.27 2.21
C ALA A 172 -23.57 1.04 3.04
N SER A 173 -22.99 -0.14 2.80
CA SER A 173 -23.43 -1.39 3.44
C SER A 173 -23.15 -1.47 4.95
N MET A 174 -22.24 -0.62 5.44
CA MET A 174 -21.85 -0.53 6.84
C MET A 174 -22.35 0.75 7.52
N VAL A 175 -23.25 1.51 6.86
CA VAL A 175 -23.88 2.69 7.46
C VAL A 175 -24.78 2.24 8.63
N PRO A 176 -24.75 2.90 9.80
CA PRO A 176 -24.10 4.20 10.04
C PRO A 176 -22.66 4.14 10.58
N SER A 177 -22.17 2.94 10.92
CA SER A 177 -20.82 2.75 11.48
C SER A 177 -19.72 3.22 10.54
N LEU A 178 -19.85 2.96 9.24
CA LEU A 178 -18.94 3.43 8.19
C LEU A 178 -19.73 4.05 7.05
N GLU A 179 -19.33 5.25 6.65
CA GLU A 179 -19.93 6.01 5.56
C GLU A 179 -19.09 5.95 4.29
N VAL A 180 -19.74 6.17 3.14
CA VAL A 180 -19.03 6.26 1.86
C VAL A 180 -18.08 7.45 1.91
N GLY A 181 -16.80 7.22 1.60
CA GLY A 181 -15.73 8.21 1.72
C GLY A 181 -14.95 8.12 3.03
N ASP A 182 -15.34 7.29 3.99
CA ASP A 182 -14.47 7.00 5.15
C ASP A 182 -13.20 6.28 4.70
N TYR A 183 -12.07 6.68 5.27
CA TYR A 183 -10.79 5.99 5.17
C TYR A 183 -10.48 5.32 6.51
N ILE A 184 -10.35 3.99 6.46
CA ILE A 184 -10.17 3.15 7.64
C ILE A 184 -8.75 2.60 7.72
N LEU A 185 -8.34 2.23 8.93
CA LEU A 185 -7.13 1.45 9.20
C LEU A 185 -7.54 0.02 9.55
N VAL A 186 -6.89 -0.93 8.89
CA VAL A 186 -7.09 -2.36 9.09
C VAL A 186 -5.83 -2.96 9.70
N ASN A 187 -5.99 -3.59 10.86
CA ASN A 187 -4.94 -4.35 11.52
C ASN A 187 -4.89 -5.75 10.91
N LYS A 188 -3.77 -6.08 10.26
CA LYS A 188 -3.54 -7.38 9.64
C LYS A 188 -2.94 -8.41 10.58
N PHE A 189 -2.33 -7.97 11.67
CA PHE A 189 -1.67 -8.84 12.62
C PHE A 189 -2.67 -9.64 13.47
N ASN A 190 -3.82 -9.06 13.81
CA ASN A 190 -4.80 -9.66 14.71
C ASN A 190 -5.34 -11.02 14.23
N TYR A 191 -5.40 -11.26 12.92
CA TYR A 191 -5.92 -12.51 12.34
C TYR A 191 -4.85 -13.35 11.65
N GLY A 192 -3.60 -13.18 12.06
CA GLY A 192 -2.46 -13.91 11.55
C GLY A 192 -1.70 -13.21 10.41
N LEU A 193 -0.40 -13.47 10.38
CA LEU A 193 0.54 -12.81 9.47
C LEU A 193 0.44 -13.46 8.09
N ARG A 194 0.19 -12.66 7.05
CA ARG A 194 0.05 -13.12 5.65
C ARG A 194 1.13 -12.51 4.75
N LEU A 195 1.61 -13.27 3.78
CA LEU A 195 2.60 -12.76 2.81
C LEU A 195 1.97 -11.69 1.90
N PRO A 196 2.70 -10.60 1.57
CA PRO A 196 2.23 -9.63 0.60
C PRO A 196 2.03 -10.28 -0.77
N VAL A 197 1.06 -9.77 -1.54
CA VAL A 197 0.67 -10.24 -2.88
C VAL A 197 -0.01 -11.63 -2.88
N VAL A 198 0.61 -12.65 -2.27
CA VAL A 198 0.10 -14.04 -2.31
C VAL A 198 -0.96 -14.31 -1.24
N GLY A 199 -0.94 -13.57 -0.12
CA GLY A 199 -1.95 -13.68 0.93
C GLY A 199 -1.85 -14.94 1.81
N THR A 200 -0.86 -15.81 1.59
CA THR A 200 -0.69 -17.04 2.37
C THR A 200 -0.41 -16.72 3.84
N LYS A 201 -1.20 -17.31 4.75
CA LYS A 201 -1.02 -17.22 6.22
C LYS A 201 0.23 -18.00 6.63
N ILE A 202 1.14 -17.34 7.35
CA ILE A 202 2.40 -17.92 7.84
C ILE A 202 2.50 -17.98 9.37
N LEU A 203 1.64 -17.23 10.07
CA LEU A 203 1.60 -17.24 11.54
C LEU A 203 0.14 -17.11 12.01
N GLU A 204 -0.26 -17.95 12.96
CA GLU A 204 -1.54 -17.85 13.65
C GLU A 204 -1.36 -17.01 14.91
N VAL A 205 -2.10 -15.91 15.01
CA VAL A 205 -1.93 -14.91 16.09
C VAL A 205 -3.23 -14.65 16.85
N GLY A 206 -4.38 -14.84 16.19
CA GLY A 206 -5.70 -14.67 16.77
C GLY A 206 -6.80 -15.04 15.79
N GLU A 207 -8.02 -15.16 16.30
CA GLU A 207 -9.24 -15.43 15.54
C GLU A 207 -10.18 -14.22 15.65
N PRO A 208 -11.03 -13.94 14.65
CA PRO A 208 -12.08 -12.94 14.73
C PRO A 208 -13.02 -13.17 15.92
N GLU A 209 -13.32 -12.10 16.63
CA GLU A 209 -14.29 -12.11 17.71
C GLU A 209 -15.66 -11.62 17.22
N ARG A 210 -16.72 -12.02 17.93
CA ARG A 210 -18.07 -11.59 17.60
C ARG A 210 -18.19 -10.08 17.78
N GLY A 211 -18.70 -9.40 16.76
CA GLY A 211 -18.84 -7.95 16.73
C GLY A 211 -17.69 -7.24 16.02
N ASP A 212 -16.60 -7.92 15.68
CA ASP A 212 -15.51 -7.32 14.92
C ASP A 212 -15.96 -6.85 13.55
N VAL A 213 -15.43 -5.70 13.13
CA VAL A 213 -15.56 -5.25 11.74
C VAL A 213 -14.37 -5.78 10.96
N MET A 214 -14.62 -6.63 9.98
CA MET A 214 -13.59 -7.42 9.31
C MET A 214 -13.57 -7.12 7.80
N VAL A 215 -12.36 -6.98 7.26
CA VAL A 215 -12.10 -6.97 5.81
C VAL A 215 -11.74 -8.37 5.34
N PHE A 216 -12.34 -8.82 4.26
CA PHE A 216 -12.17 -10.17 3.71
C PHE A 216 -12.55 -10.23 2.22
N PHE A 217 -12.28 -11.36 1.58
CA PHE A 217 -12.82 -11.70 0.26
C PHE A 217 -14.06 -12.59 0.42
N PRO A 218 -15.25 -12.19 -0.04
CA PRO A 218 -16.41 -13.08 0.01
C PRO A 218 -16.20 -14.32 -0.90
N PRO A 219 -16.92 -15.43 -0.66
CA PRO A 219 -16.89 -16.58 -1.55
C PRO A 219 -17.19 -16.18 -3.00
N ASN A 220 -16.37 -16.65 -3.93
CA ASN A 220 -16.53 -16.43 -5.38
C ASN A 220 -16.39 -14.96 -5.86
N ASP A 221 -15.85 -14.04 -5.06
CA ASP A 221 -15.53 -12.68 -5.52
C ASP A 221 -14.18 -12.23 -4.94
N SER A 222 -13.32 -11.69 -5.82
CA SER A 222 -11.94 -11.31 -5.52
C SER A 222 -11.81 -9.86 -5.06
N ARG A 223 -12.92 -9.16 -4.81
CA ARG A 223 -12.93 -7.79 -4.28
C ARG A 223 -12.97 -7.80 -2.76
N TYR A 224 -12.36 -6.79 -2.15
CA TYR A 224 -12.43 -6.57 -0.71
C TYR A 224 -13.85 -6.20 -0.27
N PHE A 225 -14.36 -6.90 0.73
CA PHE A 225 -15.60 -6.59 1.43
C PHE A 225 -15.29 -6.29 2.89
N ILE A 226 -16.10 -5.40 3.47
CA ILE A 226 -16.08 -5.09 4.89
C ILE A 226 -17.47 -5.34 5.47
N LYS A 227 -17.55 -6.15 6.52
CA LYS A 227 -18.79 -6.50 7.24
C LYS A 227 -18.49 -6.75 8.70
N ARG A 228 -19.54 -6.81 9.52
CA ARG A 228 -19.44 -7.20 10.94
C ARG A 228 -19.53 -8.71 11.09
N VAL A 229 -18.68 -9.28 11.94
CA VAL A 229 -18.72 -10.68 12.34
C VAL A 229 -19.91 -10.89 13.26
N ILE A 230 -20.93 -11.58 12.77
CA ILE A 230 -22.13 -11.90 13.52
C ILE A 230 -22.08 -13.30 14.10
N GLY A 231 -21.60 -14.29 13.35
CA GLY A 231 -21.49 -15.69 13.77
C GLY A 231 -20.06 -16.21 13.68
N LEU A 232 -19.66 -16.92 14.72
CA LEU A 232 -18.39 -17.65 14.85
C LEU A 232 -18.61 -19.14 14.52
N PRO A 233 -17.53 -19.91 14.26
CA PRO A 233 -17.62 -21.33 13.98
C PRO A 233 -18.51 -22.09 14.99
N GLY A 234 -19.51 -22.82 14.50
CA GLY A 234 -20.43 -23.61 15.31
C GLY A 234 -21.72 -22.91 15.74
N ASP A 235 -21.81 -21.59 15.62
CA ASP A 235 -23.01 -20.83 16.01
C ASP A 235 -24.24 -21.17 15.17
N GLU A 236 -25.42 -21.08 15.78
CA GLU A 236 -26.70 -21.02 15.06
C GLU A 236 -27.15 -19.56 14.94
N ILE A 237 -27.28 -19.08 13.70
CA ILE A 237 -27.73 -17.72 13.40
C ILE A 237 -29.14 -17.78 12.83
N ARG A 238 -30.06 -17.03 13.44
CA ARG A 238 -31.41 -16.82 12.94
C ARG A 238 -31.70 -15.33 12.82
N TYR A 239 -32.21 -14.90 11.69
CA TYR A 239 -32.66 -13.54 11.45
C TYR A 239 -34.11 -13.59 11.00
N ILE A 240 -35.03 -13.24 11.90
CA ILE A 240 -36.47 -13.42 11.69
C ILE A 240 -37.17 -12.09 11.97
N ASN A 241 -37.99 -11.59 11.04
CA ASN A 241 -38.69 -10.30 11.20
C ASN A 241 -37.76 -9.14 11.63
N LYS A 242 -36.57 -9.08 11.03
CA LYS A 242 -35.49 -8.12 11.35
C LYS A 242 -34.86 -8.24 12.74
N GLN A 243 -35.21 -9.26 13.51
CA GLN A 243 -34.61 -9.57 14.78
C GLN A 243 -33.55 -10.65 14.62
N LEU A 244 -32.33 -10.36 15.10
CA LEU A 244 -31.22 -11.31 15.11
C LEU A 244 -31.28 -12.16 16.38
N TYR A 245 -31.01 -13.45 16.22
CA TYR A 245 -30.79 -14.42 17.29
C TYR A 245 -29.50 -15.18 17.03
N VAL A 246 -28.74 -15.41 18.10
CA VAL A 246 -27.48 -16.14 18.08
C VAL A 246 -27.58 -17.25 19.12
N ASN A 247 -27.43 -18.51 18.71
CA ASN A 247 -27.56 -19.69 19.58
C ASN A 247 -28.90 -19.73 20.36
N GLY A 248 -29.97 -19.23 19.74
CA GLY A 248 -31.31 -19.13 20.34
C GLY A 248 -31.53 -17.90 21.23
N GLU A 249 -30.49 -17.16 21.58
CA GLU A 249 -30.59 -15.93 22.36
C GLU A 249 -30.92 -14.73 21.47
N ILE A 250 -31.83 -13.87 21.92
CA ILE A 250 -32.21 -12.65 21.20
C ILE A 250 -31.11 -11.58 21.36
N VAL A 251 -30.64 -11.04 20.24
CA VAL A 251 -29.71 -9.92 20.23
C VAL A 251 -30.51 -8.63 20.48
N GLN A 252 -30.35 -8.03 21.65
CA GLN A 252 -31.18 -6.90 22.05
C GLN A 252 -30.99 -5.70 21.11
N GLN A 253 -32.11 -5.10 20.69
CA GLN A 253 -32.13 -3.89 19.87
C GLN A 253 -32.92 -2.79 20.59
N SER A 254 -32.38 -1.58 20.63
CA SER A 254 -33.06 -0.40 21.15
C SER A 254 -33.13 0.69 20.07
N LEU A 255 -34.33 1.21 19.79
CA LEU A 255 -34.51 2.28 18.82
C LEU A 255 -33.84 3.57 19.32
N ILE A 256 -32.94 4.13 18.51
CA ILE A 256 -32.23 5.38 18.79
C ILE A 256 -32.88 6.54 18.05
N ALA A 257 -33.18 6.34 16.76
CA ALA A 257 -33.78 7.38 15.92
C ALA A 257 -34.55 6.77 14.74
N GLU A 258 -35.43 7.56 14.15
CA GLU A 258 -36.01 7.28 12.84
C GLU A 258 -35.66 8.41 11.85
N VAL A 259 -35.29 8.04 10.63
CA VAL A 259 -34.72 8.96 9.63
C VAL A 259 -35.43 8.79 8.27
N PRO A 260 -35.84 9.90 7.62
CA PRO A 260 -35.88 11.27 8.15
C PRO A 260 -36.98 11.43 9.23
N PRO A 261 -36.97 12.52 10.02
CA PRO A 261 -37.93 12.72 11.11
C PRO A 261 -39.40 12.78 10.67
N LEU A 262 -39.64 13.26 9.44
CA LEU A 262 -40.96 13.27 8.80
C LEU A 262 -41.03 12.12 7.80
N GLN A 263 -42.04 11.26 7.92
CA GLN A 263 -42.19 10.05 7.10
C GLN A 263 -40.94 9.14 7.17
N PRO A 264 -40.63 8.60 8.36
CA PRO A 264 -39.44 7.81 8.56
C PRO A 264 -39.43 6.55 7.70
N VAL A 265 -38.34 6.37 6.95
CA VAL A 265 -38.12 5.17 6.12
C VAL A 265 -37.03 4.28 6.68
N THR A 266 -36.14 4.80 7.54
CA THR A 266 -35.06 4.03 8.18
C THR A 266 -35.14 4.16 9.69
N GLN A 267 -34.98 3.05 10.40
CA GLN A 267 -34.79 3.01 11.85
C GLN A 267 -33.32 2.83 12.16
N VAL A 268 -32.77 3.70 13.01
CA VAL A 268 -31.43 3.58 13.57
C VAL A 268 -31.58 2.91 14.94
N LEU A 269 -31.03 1.72 15.08
CA LEU A 269 -31.13 0.93 16.31
C LEU A 269 -29.73 0.71 16.87
N SER A 270 -29.61 0.67 18.21
CA SER A 270 -28.44 0.14 18.89
C SER A 270 -28.64 -1.35 19.06
N GLU A 271 -27.69 -2.18 18.63
CA GLU A 271 -27.73 -3.62 18.75
C GLU A 271 -26.58 -4.13 19.64
N GLN A 272 -26.94 -4.88 20.68
CA GLN A 272 -26.00 -5.45 21.65
C GLN A 272 -25.60 -6.87 21.24
N LEU A 273 -24.41 -7.02 20.66
CA LEU A 273 -23.86 -8.29 20.20
C LEU A 273 -22.73 -8.75 21.13
N GLY A 274 -23.07 -9.57 22.13
CA GLY A 274 -22.12 -9.95 23.18
C GLY A 274 -21.68 -8.74 23.99
N ALA A 275 -20.37 -8.44 24.01
CA ALA A 275 -19.82 -7.27 24.69
C ALA A 275 -19.87 -5.98 23.83
N VAL A 276 -20.12 -6.10 22.53
CA VAL A 276 -20.05 -4.99 21.58
C VAL A 276 -21.44 -4.38 21.38
N ASN A 277 -21.54 -3.06 21.50
CA ASN A 277 -22.72 -2.31 21.12
C ASN A 277 -22.42 -1.50 19.86
N HIS A 278 -23.26 -1.63 18.84
CA HIS A 278 -23.09 -0.95 17.56
C HIS A 278 -24.44 -0.47 17.01
N LEU A 279 -24.38 0.39 16.00
CA LEU A 279 -25.58 0.91 15.35
C LEU A 279 -25.90 0.13 14.08
N VAL A 280 -27.19 -0.08 13.84
CA VAL A 280 -27.70 -0.73 12.62
C VAL A 280 -28.83 0.10 12.01
N HIS A 281 -28.98 0.00 10.69
CA HIS A 281 -30.09 0.59 9.94
C HIS A 281 -31.06 -0.49 9.46
N HIS A 282 -32.34 -0.31 9.79
CA HIS A 282 -33.45 -1.08 9.21
C HIS A 282 -34.31 -0.17 8.31
N ASP A 283 -34.38 -0.46 7.01
CA ASP A 283 -35.28 0.23 6.09
C ASP A 283 -36.68 -0.36 6.19
N LYS A 284 -37.66 0.41 6.67
CA LYS A 284 -39.04 -0.04 6.93
C LYS A 284 -39.77 -0.52 5.66
N ARG A 285 -39.25 -0.20 4.47
CA ARG A 285 -39.86 -0.53 3.18
C ARG A 285 -39.32 -1.84 2.58
N ILE A 286 -38.18 -2.31 3.06
CA ILE A 286 -37.49 -3.48 2.52
C ILE A 286 -37.66 -4.66 3.47
N TYR A 287 -38.05 -5.80 2.92
CA TYR A 287 -38.07 -7.07 3.63
C TYR A 287 -37.25 -8.09 2.85
N ARG A 288 -36.20 -8.64 3.48
CA ARG A 288 -35.27 -9.59 2.84
C ARG A 288 -35.58 -11.07 3.11
N GLY A 289 -36.68 -11.35 3.81
CA GLY A 289 -37.01 -12.71 4.25
C GLY A 289 -36.32 -13.09 5.55
N ASP A 290 -36.78 -14.21 6.11
CA ASP A 290 -36.15 -14.84 7.27
C ASP A 290 -34.95 -15.68 6.81
N PHE A 291 -33.94 -15.79 7.67
CA PHE A 291 -32.72 -16.53 7.39
C PHE A 291 -32.32 -17.38 8.59
N VAL A 292 -31.87 -18.61 8.34
CA VAL A 292 -31.37 -19.53 9.37
C VAL A 292 -30.17 -20.28 8.82
N THR A 293 -29.07 -20.30 9.56
CA THR A 293 -27.91 -21.15 9.24
C THR A 293 -27.20 -21.56 10.52
N LYS A 294 -26.50 -22.69 10.45
CA LYS A 294 -25.41 -23.01 11.36
C LYS A 294 -24.08 -22.62 10.71
N VAL A 295 -23.16 -22.02 11.46
CA VAL A 295 -21.84 -21.63 10.97
C VAL A 295 -20.91 -22.84 10.98
N ASP A 296 -20.27 -23.11 9.85
CA ASP A 296 -19.36 -24.24 9.69
C ASP A 296 -18.04 -24.00 10.43
N ALA A 297 -17.29 -25.09 10.69
CA ALA A 297 -15.96 -24.98 11.27
C ALA A 297 -15.04 -24.15 10.35
N GLY A 298 -14.24 -23.25 10.95
CA GLY A 298 -13.34 -22.36 10.20
C GLY A 298 -14.04 -21.32 9.32
N HIS A 299 -15.35 -21.12 9.48
CA HIS A 299 -16.14 -20.13 8.76
C HIS A 299 -16.74 -19.08 9.68
N TYR A 300 -17.06 -17.93 9.11
CA TYR A 300 -17.64 -16.78 9.82
C TYR A 300 -18.90 -16.30 9.09
N PHE A 301 -19.94 -15.97 9.85
CA PHE A 301 -21.16 -15.37 9.31
C PHE A 301 -21.12 -13.86 9.44
N MET A 302 -21.19 -13.17 8.31
CA MET A 302 -20.98 -11.73 8.21
C MET A 302 -22.27 -11.00 7.88
N MET A 303 -22.53 -9.86 8.52
CA MET A 303 -23.64 -8.97 8.14
C MET A 303 -23.19 -7.51 8.04
N GLY A 304 -23.86 -6.75 7.18
CA GLY A 304 -23.68 -5.30 7.14
C GLY A 304 -24.57 -4.61 8.17
N ASP A 305 -24.05 -3.52 8.74
CA ASP A 305 -24.80 -2.69 9.69
C ASP A 305 -26.01 -2.02 9.01
N ASN A 306 -25.94 -1.78 7.70
CA ASN A 306 -27.10 -1.39 6.89
C ASN A 306 -27.87 -2.64 6.44
N ARG A 307 -28.66 -3.20 7.37
CA ARG A 307 -29.22 -4.56 7.30
C ARG A 307 -30.03 -4.83 6.05
N ASP A 308 -30.74 -3.84 5.54
CA ASP A 308 -31.60 -4.00 4.36
C ASP A 308 -30.91 -3.58 3.04
N ASN A 309 -29.74 -2.92 3.11
CA ASN A 309 -28.95 -2.48 1.95
C ASN A 309 -27.54 -3.07 1.93
N SER A 310 -27.39 -4.29 2.45
CA SER A 310 -26.11 -5.01 2.50
C SER A 310 -26.19 -6.32 1.73
N SER A 311 -25.24 -6.57 0.82
CA SER A 311 -24.99 -7.91 0.27
C SER A 311 -23.97 -8.61 1.16
N ASP A 312 -24.43 -9.52 2.01
CA ASP A 312 -23.64 -10.18 3.05
C ASP A 312 -23.92 -11.69 3.12
N SER A 313 -23.57 -12.38 4.21
CA SER A 313 -23.63 -13.84 4.28
C SER A 313 -25.03 -14.42 4.08
N ARG A 314 -26.09 -13.61 4.23
CA ARG A 314 -27.47 -13.99 3.88
C ARG A 314 -27.68 -14.21 2.37
N VAL A 315 -26.76 -13.71 1.54
CA VAL A 315 -26.83 -13.77 0.07
C VAL A 315 -25.78 -14.73 -0.50
N TRP A 316 -24.52 -14.59 -0.05
CA TRP A 316 -23.38 -15.31 -0.65
C TRP A 316 -22.77 -16.40 0.23
N GLY A 317 -23.33 -16.66 1.42
CA GLY A 317 -22.88 -17.73 2.32
C GLY A 317 -21.82 -17.28 3.34
N GLN A 318 -21.11 -18.23 3.93
CA GLN A 318 -20.18 -17.96 5.03
C GLN A 318 -18.77 -17.70 4.51
N VAL A 319 -17.94 -16.99 5.28
CA VAL A 319 -16.56 -16.64 4.89
C VAL A 319 -15.59 -17.63 5.51
N PRO A 320 -14.79 -18.38 4.72
CA PRO A 320 -13.72 -19.22 5.27
C PRO A 320 -12.58 -18.35 5.84
N GLU A 321 -11.89 -18.83 6.87
CA GLU A 321 -10.83 -18.10 7.56
C GLU A 321 -9.68 -17.65 6.64
N GLU A 322 -9.37 -18.45 5.61
CA GLU A 322 -8.34 -18.14 4.62
C GLU A 322 -8.61 -16.86 3.82
N ASN A 323 -9.89 -16.46 3.70
CA ASN A 323 -10.29 -15.25 2.98
C ASN A 323 -10.17 -13.97 3.82
N ILE A 324 -9.86 -14.08 5.10
CA ILE A 324 -9.77 -12.94 6.01
C ILE A 324 -8.52 -12.11 5.69
N VAL A 325 -8.69 -10.79 5.67
CA VAL A 325 -7.60 -9.83 5.43
C VAL A 325 -7.15 -9.16 6.73
N GLY A 326 -8.09 -8.72 7.58
CA GLY A 326 -7.77 -8.06 8.85
C GLY A 326 -8.96 -7.39 9.54
N GLN A 327 -8.74 -6.89 10.75
CA GLN A 327 -9.75 -6.17 11.55
C GLN A 327 -9.69 -4.67 11.27
N ALA A 328 -10.81 -4.08 10.86
CA ALA A 328 -10.95 -2.63 10.78
C ALA A 328 -11.17 -2.07 12.19
N PHE A 329 -10.27 -1.18 12.65
CA PHE A 329 -10.29 -0.71 14.04
C PHE A 329 -10.43 0.82 14.19
N ALA A 330 -10.15 1.59 13.15
CA ALA A 330 -10.24 3.06 13.21
C ALA A 330 -10.59 3.69 11.87
N ILE A 331 -11.27 4.84 11.92
CA ILE A 331 -11.39 5.82 10.83
C ILE A 331 -10.30 6.88 11.07
N TRP A 332 -9.51 7.20 10.06
CA TRP A 332 -8.43 8.20 10.16
C TRP A 332 -8.64 9.44 9.29
N MET A 333 -9.56 9.38 8.34
CA MET A 333 -9.94 10.50 7.48
C MET A 333 -11.30 10.23 6.83
N HIS A 334 -12.05 11.27 6.49
CA HIS A 334 -13.23 11.18 5.63
C HIS A 334 -13.05 12.09 4.42
N TRP A 335 -13.19 11.55 3.22
CA TRP A 335 -13.04 12.31 1.98
C TRP A 335 -13.98 11.79 0.89
N HIS A 336 -15.04 12.56 0.65
CA HIS A 336 -16.14 12.17 -0.23
C HIS A 336 -15.75 12.20 -1.73
N SER A 337 -15.09 13.27 -2.17
CA SER A 337 -14.61 13.44 -3.54
C SER A 337 -13.27 14.17 -3.56
N PHE A 338 -12.46 13.93 -4.60
CA PHE A 338 -11.19 14.63 -4.83
C PHE A 338 -11.33 16.15 -4.97
N SER A 339 -12.55 16.64 -5.28
CA SER A 339 -12.88 18.07 -5.33
C SER A 339 -13.01 18.72 -3.96
N ASP A 340 -13.25 17.92 -2.93
CA ASP A 340 -13.58 18.39 -1.60
C ASP A 340 -12.33 18.42 -0.73
N LEU A 341 -12.36 19.14 0.40
CA LEU A 341 -11.31 19.03 1.40
C LEU A 341 -11.55 17.78 2.27
N PRO A 342 -10.49 17.05 2.66
CA PRO A 342 -10.63 15.96 3.61
C PRO A 342 -11.10 16.50 4.97
N SER A 343 -12.00 15.75 5.61
CA SER A 343 -12.54 16.01 6.94
C SER A 343 -11.99 15.01 7.95
N PHE A 344 -11.84 15.45 9.19
CA PHE A 344 -11.37 14.64 10.31
C PHE A 344 -12.43 14.49 11.43
N ASN A 345 -13.67 14.93 11.19
CA ASN A 345 -14.73 14.91 12.21
C ASN A 345 -15.17 13.49 12.60
N ARG A 346 -14.95 12.50 11.73
CA ARG A 346 -15.29 11.09 11.95
C ARG A 346 -14.10 10.27 12.47
N VAL A 347 -12.95 10.90 12.74
CA VAL A 347 -11.76 10.19 13.22
C VAL A 347 -12.05 9.58 14.58
N GLY A 348 -11.82 8.27 14.70
CA GLY A 348 -12.14 7.54 15.91
C GLY A 348 -12.02 6.03 15.75
N ARG A 349 -12.20 5.31 16.84
CA ARG A 349 -12.28 3.84 16.83
C ARG A 349 -13.60 3.39 16.23
N ILE A 350 -13.53 2.35 15.42
CA ILE A 350 -14.73 1.64 14.95
C ILE A 350 -15.24 0.80 16.13
N ARG A 351 -16.56 0.85 16.37
CA ARG A 351 -17.24 0.06 17.40
C ARG A 351 -18.26 -0.86 16.76
#